data_AF-A0A925B6U0-F1
#
_entry.id   AF-A0A925B6U0-F1
#
_cell.length_a   1.000
_cell.length_b   1.000
_cell.length_c   1.000
_cell.angle_alpha   90.00
_cell.angle_beta   90.00
_cell.angle_gamma   90.00
#
_symmetry.space_group_name_H-M   'P 1'
#
loop_
_entity.id
_entity.type
_entity.pdbx_description
1 polymer ?
#
loop_
_entity_poly.entity_id
_entity_poly.type
_entity_poly.pdbx_seq_one_letter_code
_entity_poly.pdbx_strand_id
1 'polypeptide(L)'
;MTSQPVRIAVDIGGTFTDLQILDARTGTIVAWKTPTTPADPSEGLMTGVREAAARFGFALSDVGLLLHGTTIATNAVLERKLADGVLLTTAGFEDVLEITRHVRRDIYGLAPDPFPCLIARDRRLGVNERTRFDGSIET
;
A
#
# COMPACT_ATOMS: atom_id res chain seq x y z
N MET A 1 21.43 23.11 -13.30
CA MET A 1 20.37 22.36 -14.02
C MET A 1 20.50 20.90 -13.60
N THR A 2 19.42 20.24 -13.18
CA THR A 2 19.47 18.81 -12.87
C THR A 2 19.87 18.05 -14.13
N SER A 3 20.82 17.12 -14.05
CA SER A 3 21.32 16.34 -15.20
C SER A 3 20.21 15.54 -15.89
N GLN A 4 19.10 15.32 -15.19
CA GLN A 4 17.91 14.64 -15.67
C GLN A 4 16.69 15.57 -15.45
N PRO A 5 16.14 16.17 -16.53
CA PRO A 5 15.14 17.23 -16.42
C PRO A 5 13.70 16.74 -16.27
N VAL A 6 13.43 15.46 -16.54
CA VAL A 6 12.07 14.90 -16.51
C VAL A 6 11.75 14.37 -15.12
N ARG A 7 10.56 14.71 -14.63
CA ARG A 7 9.99 14.19 -13.38
C ARG A 7 8.63 13.58 -13.67
N ILE A 8 8.37 12.41 -13.14
CA ILE A 8 7.13 11.67 -13.36
C ILE A 8 6.51 11.38 -12.00
N ALA A 9 5.24 11.74 -11.81
CA ALA A 9 4.41 11.24 -10.73
C ALA A 9 3.42 10.24 -11.29
N VAL A 10 3.23 9.14 -10.57
CA VAL A 10 2.45 7.98 -11.00
C VAL A 10 1.35 7.75 -9.96
N ASP A 11 0.15 7.45 -10.40
CA ASP A 11 -0.90 6.84 -9.58
C ASP A 11 -1.38 5.55 -10.26
N ILE A 12 -1.07 4.41 -9.66
CA ILE A 12 -1.52 3.10 -10.14
C ILE A 12 -2.83 2.73 -9.45
N GLY A 13 -3.93 2.79 -10.21
CA GLY A 13 -5.25 2.29 -9.84
C GLY A 13 -5.50 0.87 -10.33
N GLY A 14 -6.69 0.34 -10.03
CA GLY A 14 -7.11 -1.00 -10.47
C GLY A 14 -7.39 -1.10 -11.98
N THR A 15 -7.82 0.01 -12.61
CA THR A 15 -8.19 0.04 -14.03
C THR A 15 -7.17 0.75 -14.89
N PHE A 16 -6.65 1.88 -14.40
CA PHE A 16 -5.71 2.73 -15.13
C PHE A 16 -4.54 3.14 -14.26
N THR A 17 -3.42 3.37 -14.92
CA THR A 17 -2.22 4.03 -14.38
C THR A 17 -2.16 5.43 -14.95
N ASP A 18 -2.19 6.41 -14.06
CA ASP A 18 -2.14 7.84 -14.38
C ASP A 18 -0.72 8.37 -14.18
N LEU A 19 -0.20 9.11 -15.17
CA LEU A 19 1.12 9.74 -15.15
C LEU A 19 0.97 11.26 -15.27
N GLN A 20 1.64 11.99 -14.38
CA GLN A 20 1.85 13.44 -14.48
C GLN A 20 3.33 13.69 -14.72
N ILE A 21 3.67 14.37 -15.81
CA ILE A 21 5.04 14.48 -16.29
C ILE A 21 5.41 15.96 -16.40
N LEU A 22 6.49 16.34 -15.74
CA LEU A 22 7.10 17.67 -15.84
C LEU A 22 8.42 17.55 -16.60
N ASP A 23 8.56 18.30 -17.69
CA ASP A 23 9.83 18.52 -18.36
C ASP A 23 10.41 19.87 -17.93
N ALA A 24 11.47 19.86 -17.11
CA ALA A 24 12.11 21.08 -16.63
C ALA A 24 12.88 21.86 -17.72
N ARG A 25 13.12 21.27 -18.90
CA ARG A 25 13.73 21.99 -20.04
C ARG A 25 12.80 23.05 -20.60
N THR A 26 11.51 22.71 -20.70
CA THR A 26 10.48 23.57 -21.31
C THR A 26 9.51 24.16 -20.30
N GLY A 27 9.46 23.60 -19.08
CA GLY A 27 8.44 23.91 -18.07
C GLY A 27 7.08 23.26 -18.36
N THR A 28 6.99 22.37 -19.34
CA THR A 28 5.73 21.76 -19.75
C THR A 28 5.28 20.69 -18.75
N ILE A 29 3.99 20.68 -18.42
CA ILE A 29 3.33 19.63 -17.65
C ILE A 29 2.32 18.94 -18.56
N VAL A 30 2.40 17.61 -18.65
CA VAL A 30 1.48 16.78 -19.44
C VAL A 30 0.98 15.60 -18.62
N ALA A 31 -0.20 15.11 -18.96
CA ALA A 31 -0.79 13.92 -18.39
C ALA A 31 -0.80 12.77 -19.42
N TRP A 32 -0.56 11.56 -18.95
CA TRP A 32 -0.75 10.34 -19.73
C TRP A 32 -1.54 9.32 -18.92
N LYS A 33 -2.42 8.56 -19.56
CA LYS A 33 -3.21 7.53 -18.93
C LYS A 33 -3.08 6.26 -19.74
N THR A 34 -2.72 5.17 -19.09
CA THR A 34 -2.58 3.85 -19.72
C THR A 34 -3.36 2.82 -18.90
N PRO A 35 -3.87 1.73 -19.49
CA PRO A 35 -4.48 0.66 -18.72
C PRO A 35 -3.52 0.07 -17.68
N THR A 36 -4.02 -0.25 -16.48
CA THR A 36 -3.26 -1.02 -15.51
C THR A 36 -3.20 -2.48 -15.97
N THR A 37 -2.06 -3.15 -15.75
CA THR A 37 -1.94 -4.60 -15.86
C THR A 37 -2.14 -5.20 -14.47
N PRO A 38 -3.31 -5.73 -14.09
CA PRO A 38 -3.59 -6.07 -12.69
C PRO A 38 -2.77 -7.25 -12.16
N ALA A 39 -2.35 -8.15 -13.05
CA ALA A 39 -1.49 -9.29 -12.71
C ALA A 39 -0.06 -8.85 -12.35
N ASP A 40 0.44 -7.81 -13.03
CA ASP A 40 1.73 -7.18 -12.74
C ASP A 40 1.66 -5.67 -13.05
N PRO A 41 1.36 -4.84 -12.05
CA PRO A 41 1.24 -3.39 -12.24
C PRO A 41 2.53 -2.71 -12.71
N SER A 42 3.68 -3.35 -12.54
CA SER A 42 4.96 -2.82 -13.01
C SER A 42 5.04 -2.79 -14.54
N GLU A 43 4.40 -3.75 -15.22
CA GLU A 43 4.32 -3.79 -16.68
C GLU A 43 3.47 -2.65 -17.23
N GLY A 44 2.32 -2.39 -16.61
CA GLY A 44 1.43 -1.28 -16.99
C GLY A 44 2.12 0.08 -16.82
N LEU A 45 2.81 0.27 -15.69
CA LEU A 45 3.62 1.45 -15.44
C LEU A 45 4.71 1.63 -16.53
N MET A 46 5.49 0.58 -16.80
CA MET A 46 6.57 0.68 -17.78
C MET A 46 6.07 0.93 -19.20
N THR A 47 4.92 0.36 -19.55
CA THR A 47 4.25 0.63 -20.83
C THR A 47 3.87 2.10 -20.92
N GLY A 48 3.17 2.63 -19.91
CA GLY A 48 2.77 4.05 -19.88
C GLY A 48 3.94 5.01 -19.96
N VAL A 49 5.04 4.73 -19.25
CA VAL A 49 6.25 5.58 -19.29
C VAL A 49 6.89 5.57 -20.68
N ARG A 50 6.96 4.42 -21.36
CA ARG A 50 7.50 4.32 -22.73
C ARG A 50 6.60 5.03 -23.76
N GLU A 51 5.30 4.85 -23.65
CA GLU A 51 4.31 5.53 -24.50
C GLU A 51 4.41 7.06 -24.34
N ALA A 52 4.47 7.54 -23.09
CA ALA A 52 4.60 8.95 -22.79
C ALA A 52 5.94 9.53 -23.30
N ALA A 53 7.05 8.78 -23.14
CA ALA A 53 8.35 9.17 -23.67
C ALA A 53 8.31 9.37 -25.20
N ALA A 54 7.71 8.42 -25.93
CA ALA A 54 7.52 8.52 -27.38
C ALA A 54 6.57 9.68 -27.76
N ARG A 55 5.51 9.90 -26.99
CA ARG A 55 4.48 10.91 -27.27
C ARG A 55 4.92 12.35 -27.00
N PHE A 56 5.73 12.56 -25.98
CA PHE A 56 6.13 13.89 -25.50
C PHE A 56 7.61 14.22 -25.74
N GLY A 57 8.38 13.29 -26.32
CA GLY A 57 9.71 13.58 -26.84
C GLY A 57 10.79 13.69 -25.78
N PHE A 58 10.83 12.75 -24.83
CA PHE A 58 11.94 12.63 -23.88
C PHE A 58 12.53 11.22 -23.87
N ALA A 59 13.81 11.10 -23.52
CA ALA A 59 14.46 9.81 -23.34
C ALA A 59 14.24 9.30 -21.92
N LEU A 60 14.19 7.98 -21.70
CA LEU A 60 14.08 7.44 -20.34
C LEU A 60 15.26 7.86 -19.44
N SER A 61 16.44 8.06 -20.02
CA SER A 61 17.61 8.60 -19.33
C SER A 61 17.43 10.04 -18.83
N ASP A 62 16.47 10.78 -19.37
CA ASP A 62 16.13 12.15 -18.93
C ASP A 62 15.33 12.16 -17.63
N VAL A 63 14.78 11.01 -17.21
CA VAL A 63 13.95 10.89 -16.00
C VAL A 63 14.86 10.86 -14.77
N GLY A 64 14.78 11.92 -13.96
CA GLY A 64 15.57 12.08 -12.73
C GLY A 64 14.79 11.82 -11.45
N LEU A 65 13.45 11.76 -11.54
CA LEU A 65 12.58 11.49 -10.41
C LEU A 65 11.33 10.75 -10.87
N LEU A 66 11.03 9.65 -10.17
CA LEU A 66 9.78 8.91 -10.28
C LEU A 66 9.11 8.89 -8.90
N LEU A 67 8.01 9.62 -8.76
CA LEU A 67 7.15 9.58 -7.58
C LEU A 67 6.10 8.50 -7.80
N HIS A 68 6.19 7.41 -7.04
CA HIS A 68 5.31 6.25 -7.21
C HIS A 68 4.18 6.24 -6.19
N GLY A 69 2.96 6.51 -6.65
CA GLY A 69 1.72 6.34 -5.91
C GLY A 69 0.96 5.13 -6.41
N THR A 70 0.31 4.40 -5.50
CA THR A 70 -0.59 3.31 -5.85
C THR A 70 -1.68 3.15 -4.80
N THR A 71 -2.86 2.73 -5.26
CA THR A 71 -3.99 2.37 -4.40
C THR A 71 -4.08 0.88 -4.10
N ILE A 72 -3.17 0.05 -4.63
CA ILE A 72 -3.22 -1.41 -4.51
C ILE A 72 -3.20 -1.86 -3.04
N ALA A 73 -2.31 -1.31 -2.22
CA ALA A 73 -2.20 -1.70 -0.82
C ALA A 73 -3.47 -1.37 -0.03
N THR A 74 -4.03 -0.18 -0.23
CA THR A 74 -5.25 0.26 0.45
C THR A 74 -6.45 -0.60 0.00
N ASN A 75 -6.57 -0.87 -1.30
CA ASN A 75 -7.64 -1.73 -1.82
C ASN A 75 -7.50 -3.17 -1.32
N ALA A 76 -6.29 -3.70 -1.21
CA ALA A 76 -6.06 -5.03 -0.64
C ALA A 76 -6.57 -5.13 0.81
N VAL A 77 -6.40 -4.08 1.62
CA VAL A 77 -6.94 -4.01 2.99
C VAL A 77 -8.47 -3.90 2.99
N LEU A 78 -9.04 -3.03 2.15
CA LEU A 78 -10.50 -2.82 2.07
C LEU A 78 -11.22 -4.07 1.56
N GLU A 79 -10.68 -4.72 0.54
CA GLU A 79 -11.23 -5.94 -0.08
C GLU A 79 -10.85 -7.23 0.67
N ARG A 80 -10.01 -7.12 1.72
CA ARG A 80 -9.47 -8.26 2.49
C ARG A 80 -8.74 -9.29 1.61
N LYS A 81 -8.12 -8.83 0.54
CA LYS A 81 -7.28 -9.64 -0.36
C LYS A 81 -5.83 -9.54 0.10
N LEU A 82 -5.56 -10.09 1.27
CA LEU A 82 -4.23 -10.15 1.86
C LEU A 82 -3.72 -11.59 1.81
N ALA A 83 -2.40 -11.76 1.85
CA ALA A 83 -1.81 -13.08 2.02
C ALA A 83 -2.23 -13.69 3.37
N ASP A 84 -2.26 -15.02 3.42
CA ASP A 84 -2.46 -15.74 4.66
C ASP A 84 -1.34 -15.43 5.66
N GLY A 85 -1.72 -15.15 6.90
CA GLY A 85 -0.80 -14.79 7.97
C GLY A 85 -1.07 -15.53 9.27
N VAL A 86 -0.10 -15.46 10.18
CA VAL A 86 -0.18 -15.94 11.56
C VAL A 86 0.15 -14.78 12.47
N LEU A 87 -0.59 -14.65 13.57
CA LEU A 87 -0.28 -13.71 14.64
C LEU A 87 0.41 -14.46 15.78
N LEU A 88 1.63 -14.04 16.12
CA LEU A 88 2.30 -14.45 17.35
C LEU A 88 2.11 -13.36 18.40
N THR A 89 1.60 -13.73 19.56
CA THR A 89 1.48 -12.85 20.74
C THR A 89 2.16 -13.49 21.92
N THR A 90 2.35 -12.73 22.99
CA THR A 90 2.57 -13.33 24.30
C THR A 90 1.40 -14.28 24.65
N ALA A 91 1.68 -15.41 25.29
CA ALA A 91 0.66 -16.33 25.76
C ALA A 91 -0.36 -15.62 26.68
N GLY A 92 -1.65 -15.87 26.41
CA GLY A 92 -2.78 -15.20 27.05
C GLY A 92 -3.21 -13.87 26.41
N PHE A 93 -2.56 -13.44 25.32
CA PHE A 93 -2.89 -12.22 24.57
C PHE A 93 -3.37 -12.49 23.13
N GLU A 94 -3.69 -13.74 22.80
CA GLU A 94 -4.03 -14.20 21.44
C GLU A 94 -5.31 -13.53 20.90
N ASP A 95 -6.18 -13.04 21.80
CA ASP A 95 -7.47 -12.43 21.47
C ASP A 95 -7.44 -10.90 21.43
N VAL A 96 -6.26 -10.29 21.45
CA VAL A 96 -6.10 -8.82 21.42
C VAL A 96 -6.76 -8.17 20.19
N LEU A 97 -6.78 -8.85 19.04
CA LEU A 97 -7.45 -8.35 17.83
C LEU A 97 -8.98 -8.32 17.95
N GLU A 98 -9.54 -9.23 18.75
CA GLU A 98 -10.99 -9.36 18.96
C GLU A 98 -11.48 -8.38 20.02
N ILE A 99 -10.65 -8.16 21.05
CA ILE A 99 -10.91 -7.19 22.12
C ILE A 99 -10.91 -5.74 21.56
N THR A 100 -10.17 -5.47 20.48
CA THR A 100 -10.11 -4.17 19.77
C THR A 100 -9.85 -2.95 20.66
N ARG A 101 -9.29 -3.14 21.86
CA ARG A 101 -9.11 -2.09 22.88
C ARG A 101 -10.38 -1.29 23.15
N HIS A 102 -11.54 -1.94 23.14
CA HIS A 102 -12.86 -1.31 23.34
C HIS A 102 -13.25 -0.24 22.30
N VAL A 103 -12.67 -0.25 21.10
CA VAL A 103 -13.12 0.62 20.01
C VAL A 103 -14.50 0.16 19.54
N ARG A 104 -15.55 0.88 19.94
CA ARG A 104 -16.93 0.63 19.49
C ARG A 104 -17.22 1.43 18.23
N ARG A 105 -17.55 0.74 17.14
CA ARG A 105 -18.00 1.40 15.89
C ARG A 105 -19.44 1.88 15.98
N ASP A 106 -20.29 1.09 16.62
CA ASP A 106 -21.66 1.46 16.96
C ASP A 106 -21.75 1.62 18.48
N ILE A 107 -21.66 2.87 18.93
CA ILE A 107 -21.61 3.23 20.36
C ILE A 107 -22.96 2.94 21.05
N TYR A 108 -24.07 3.00 20.29
CA TYR A 108 -25.43 2.88 20.81
C TYR A 108 -26.11 1.56 20.44
N GLY A 109 -25.49 0.75 19.58
CA GLY A 109 -25.93 -0.60 19.25
C GLY A 109 -25.88 -1.52 20.45
N LEU A 110 -27.03 -2.14 20.78
CA LEU A 110 -27.14 -3.13 21.87
C LEU A 110 -26.45 -4.46 21.51
N ALA A 111 -26.39 -4.78 20.21
CA ALA A 111 -25.74 -5.97 19.66
C ALA A 111 -25.07 -5.62 18.33
N PRO A 112 -23.90 -4.96 18.34
CA PRO A 112 -23.20 -4.60 17.12
C PRO A 112 -22.62 -5.84 16.44
N ASP A 113 -22.62 -5.84 15.11
CA ASP A 113 -21.99 -6.90 14.34
C ASP A 113 -20.48 -6.95 14.64
N PRO A 114 -19.93 -8.13 14.95
CA PRO A 114 -18.50 -8.28 15.20
C PRO A 114 -17.72 -8.00 13.91
N PHE A 115 -16.66 -7.19 14.01
CA PHE A 115 -15.77 -6.98 12.87
C PHE A 115 -14.86 -8.20 12.72
N PRO A 116 -14.86 -8.89 11.57
CA PRO A 116 -14.04 -10.08 11.43
C PRO A 116 -12.57 -9.69 11.50
N CYS A 117 -11.82 -10.32 12.40
CA CYS A 117 -10.40 -10.08 12.60
C CYS A 117 -9.60 -10.33 11.31
N LEU A 118 -8.48 -9.63 11.16
CA LEU A 118 -7.57 -9.85 10.02
C LEU A 118 -6.99 -11.27 10.02
N ILE A 119 -6.64 -11.77 11.19
CA ILE A 119 -6.15 -13.12 11.43
C ILE A 119 -7.19 -13.88 12.25
N ALA A 120 -7.66 -15.00 11.70
CA ALA A 120 -8.62 -15.89 12.33
C ALA A 120 -8.04 -16.56 13.59
N ARG A 121 -8.90 -16.91 14.56
CA ARG A 121 -8.50 -17.37 15.91
C ARG A 121 -7.55 -18.57 15.90
N ASP A 122 -7.77 -19.50 14.99
CA ASP A 122 -6.98 -20.72 14.77
C ASP A 122 -5.55 -20.43 14.26
N ARG A 123 -5.29 -19.22 13.78
CA ARG A 123 -3.98 -18.72 13.33
C ARG A 123 -3.37 -17.68 14.27
N ARG A 124 -3.85 -17.61 15.52
CA ARG A 124 -3.30 -16.75 16.59
C ARG A 124 -2.68 -17.64 17.66
N LEU A 125 -1.36 -17.55 17.82
CA LEU A 125 -0.59 -18.42 18.71
C LEU A 125 0.11 -17.61 19.79
N GLY A 126 0.01 -18.11 21.03
CA GLY A 126 0.72 -17.58 22.18
C GLY A 126 2.12 -18.17 22.29
N VAL A 127 3.11 -17.31 22.47
CA VAL A 127 4.48 -17.69 22.81
C VAL A 127 4.67 -17.48 24.31
N ASN A 128 5.29 -18.46 24.97
CA ASN A 128 5.60 -18.37 26.40
C ASN A 128 6.82 -17.47 26.60
N GLU A 129 6.61 -16.15 26.49
CA GLU A 129 7.59 -15.12 26.84
C GLU A 129 6.93 -14.00 27.65
N ARG A 130 7.71 -13.20 28.38
CA ARG A 130 7.20 -11.96 28.98
C ARG A 130 8.33 -10.96 29.16
N THR A 131 8.14 -9.77 28.59
CA THR A 131 8.96 -8.58 28.86
C THR A 131 8.15 -7.61 29.72
N ARG A 132 8.71 -7.19 30.85
CA ARG A 132 8.08 -6.25 31.79
C ARG A 132 8.18 -4.81 31.28
N PHE A 133 7.44 -3.90 31.93
CA PHE A 133 7.40 -2.48 31.55
C PHE A 133 8.75 -1.77 31.66
N ASP A 134 9.68 -2.31 32.45
CA ASP A 134 11.05 -1.81 32.62
C ASP A 134 12.07 -2.46 31.66
N GLY A 135 11.61 -3.32 30.76
CA GLY A 135 12.44 -4.06 29.82
C GLY A 135 13.07 -5.34 30.38
N SER A 136 12.81 -5.72 31.63
CA SER A 136 13.31 -6.99 32.18
C SER A 136 12.52 -8.19 31.65
N ILE A 137 13.21 -9.33 31.50
CA ILE A 137 12.59 -10.59 31.07
C ILE A 137 12.13 -11.37 32.29
N GLU A 138 10.88 -11.83 32.25
CA GLU A 138 10.33 -12.75 33.24
C GLU A 138 10.58 -14.19 32.77
N THR A 139 11.41 -14.89 33.54
CA THR A 139 11.83 -16.29 33.34
C THR A 139 10.90 -17.27 34.02
#